data_AF-A0A5S3PE10-F1
#
_entry.id   AF-A0A5S3PE10-F1
#
_cell.length_a   1.000
_cell.length_b   1.000
_cell.length_c   1.000
_cell.angle_alpha   90.00
_cell.angle_beta   90.00
_cell.angle_gamma   90.00
#
_symmetry.space_group_name_H-M   'P 1'
#
loop_
_entity.id
_entity.type
_entity.pdbx_description
1 polymer ?
#
loop_
_entity_poly.entity_id
_entity_poly.type
_entity_poly.pdbx_seq_one_letter_code
_entity_poly.pdbx_strand_id
1 'polypeptide(L)'
;MKTIKVTLFVFLFGILIGHSQTDNKPSNPKKEKKEMNLLDEQTKILGQIFELGGMEEENPIGGSKNYLELIEKSEMPPEQKEQLREMYKVYDLSLDPKKKDSLKLMVDKMLKNAIEKTQNDSKQ
;
A
#
# COMPACT_ATOMS: atom_id res chain seq x y z
N MET A 1 20.70 -13.83 -0.51
CA MET A 1 19.85 -12.88 -1.28
C MET A 1 18.47 -13.40 -1.66
N LYS A 2 18.23 -14.72 -1.82
CA LYS A 2 16.88 -15.25 -2.16
C LYS A 2 15.94 -15.37 -0.95
N THR A 3 16.47 -15.56 0.26
CA THR A 3 15.68 -15.72 1.50
C THR A 3 15.14 -14.41 2.06
N ILE A 4 15.88 -13.29 1.93
CA ILE A 4 15.45 -11.96 2.40
C ILE A 4 14.18 -11.48 1.68
N LYS A 5 14.06 -11.77 0.37
CA LYS A 5 12.88 -11.41 -0.43
C LYS A 5 11.62 -12.16 0.00
N VAL A 6 11.75 -13.38 0.51
CA VAL A 6 10.62 -14.19 0.98
C VAL A 6 10.17 -13.75 2.38
N THR A 7 11.10 -13.38 3.26
CA THR A 7 10.75 -12.92 4.62
C THR A 7 10.00 -11.59 4.63
N LEU A 8 10.33 -10.66 3.72
CA LEU A 8 9.62 -9.38 3.61
C LEU A 8 8.16 -9.55 3.12
N PHE A 9 7.92 -10.54 2.25
CA PHE A 9 6.60 -10.80 1.67
C PHE A 9 5.63 -11.45 2.69
N VAL A 10 6.14 -12.25 3.62
CA VAL A 10 5.35 -12.89 4.69
C VAL A 10 4.95 -11.90 5.78
N PHE A 11 5.77 -10.88 6.05
CA PHE A 11 5.47 -9.86 7.07
C PHE A 11 4.36 -8.88 6.63
N LEU A 12 4.26 -8.58 5.34
CA LEU A 12 3.20 -7.72 4.78
C LEU A 12 1.79 -8.35 4.82
N PHE A 13 1.68 -9.68 4.84
CA PHE A 13 0.38 -10.38 4.90
C PHE A 13 -0.08 -10.72 6.32
N GLY A 14 0.81 -10.75 7.31
CA GLY A 14 0.51 -11.23 8.66
C GLY A 14 -0.40 -10.33 9.52
N ILE A 15 -0.65 -9.08 9.13
CA ILE A 15 -1.31 -8.08 10.00
C ILE A 15 -2.82 -7.92 9.70
N LEU A 16 -3.38 -8.61 8.70
CA LEU A 16 -4.82 -8.59 8.43
C LEU A 16 -5.69 -9.26 9.52
N ILE A 17 -5.10 -9.87 10.55
CA ILE A 17 -5.81 -10.56 11.64
C ILE A 17 -6.07 -9.63 12.85
N GLY A 18 -5.55 -8.39 12.86
CA GLY A 18 -5.54 -7.51 14.05
C GLY A 18 -6.67 -6.49 14.22
N HIS A 19 -7.70 -6.43 13.36
CA HIS A 19 -8.72 -5.36 13.40
C HIS A 19 -10.14 -5.78 13.83
N SER A 20 -10.32 -6.94 14.46
CA SER A 20 -11.65 -7.40 14.93
C SER A 20 -12.02 -7.07 16.39
N GLN A 21 -11.24 -6.26 17.13
CA GLN A 21 -11.72 -5.73 18.41
C GLN A 21 -12.39 -4.37 18.21
N THR A 22 -13.69 -4.41 17.89
CA THR A 22 -14.56 -3.23 17.96
C THR A 22 -15.21 -3.19 19.34
N ASP A 23 -14.71 -2.32 20.22
CA ASP A 23 -15.46 -1.94 21.43
C ASP A 23 -16.69 -1.12 21.02
N ASN A 24 -17.87 -1.68 21.24
CA ASN A 24 -19.15 -1.01 21.02
C ASN A 24 -19.35 0.10 22.06
N LYS A 25 -18.97 1.33 21.72
CA LYS A 25 -19.42 2.54 22.43
C LYS A 25 -20.09 3.49 21.45
N PRO A 26 -21.33 3.96 21.70
CA PRO A 26 -22.05 4.81 20.76
C PRO A 26 -21.43 6.21 20.79
N SER A 27 -20.58 6.52 19.82
CA SER A 27 -20.08 7.88 19.61
C SER A 27 -20.89 8.56 18.51
N ASN A 28 -21.51 9.69 18.85
CA ASN A 28 -21.89 10.87 18.05
C ASN A 28 -21.55 10.84 16.55
N PRO A 29 -22.35 11.45 15.66
CA PRO A 29 -22.18 11.38 14.20
C PRO A 29 -20.76 11.78 13.83
N LYS A 30 -19.93 10.77 13.57
CA LYS A 30 -18.52 10.94 13.25
C LYS A 30 -18.50 11.75 11.95
N LYS A 31 -17.90 12.94 11.99
CA LYS A 31 -17.40 13.59 10.78
C LYS A 31 -16.69 12.51 9.98
N GLU A 32 -17.19 12.22 8.77
CA GLU A 32 -16.53 11.34 7.81
C GLU A 32 -15.13 11.92 7.56
N LYS A 33 -14.16 11.45 8.33
CA LYS A 33 -12.75 11.79 8.18
C LYS A 33 -12.15 10.66 7.37
N LYS A 34 -11.36 11.02 6.35
CA LYS A 34 -10.51 10.09 5.63
C LYS A 34 -9.71 9.27 6.64
N GLU A 35 -9.79 7.96 6.53
CA GLU A 35 -9.02 7.06 7.37
C GLU A 35 -7.52 7.19 7.01
N MET A 36 -6.65 7.02 8.01
CA MET A 36 -5.21 7.13 7.83
C MET A 36 -4.71 6.00 6.92
N ASN A 37 -3.77 6.30 6.01
CA ASN A 37 -3.26 5.31 5.07
C ASN A 37 -2.34 4.31 5.81
N LEU A 38 -2.78 3.06 5.91
CA LEU A 38 -2.05 2.03 6.65
C LEU A 38 -0.66 1.73 6.05
N LEU A 39 -0.50 1.85 4.72
CA LEU A 39 0.77 1.59 4.06
C LEU A 39 1.82 2.64 4.45
N ASP A 40 1.38 3.89 4.62
CA ASP A 40 2.26 4.97 5.09
C ASP A 40 2.66 4.74 6.55
N GLU A 41 1.71 4.39 7.41
CA GLU A 41 2.00 4.10 8.82
C GLU A 41 2.91 2.88 8.99
N GLN A 42 2.71 1.82 8.20
CA GLN A 42 3.61 0.66 8.20
C GLN A 42 5.03 1.06 7.77
N THR A 43 5.15 1.86 6.72
CA THR A 43 6.47 2.35 6.25
C THR A 43 7.15 3.15 7.36
N LYS A 44 6.42 4.06 8.01
CA LYS A 44 6.95 4.87 9.11
C LYS A 44 7.38 4.02 10.31
N ILE A 45 6.53 3.10 10.77
CA ILE A 45 6.82 2.22 11.91
C ILE A 45 8.06 1.37 11.63
N LEU A 46 8.15 0.80 10.42
CA LEU A 46 9.34 0.03 10.03
C LEU A 46 10.59 0.91 10.07
N GLY A 47 10.53 2.14 9.55
CA GLY A 47 11.66 3.08 9.61
C GLY A 47 12.14 3.32 11.04
N GLN A 48 11.20 3.59 11.94
CA GLN A 48 11.50 3.81 13.36
C GLN A 48 12.11 2.58 14.03
N ILE A 49 11.69 1.36 13.67
CA ILE A 49 12.27 0.13 14.22
C ILE A 49 13.75 -0.01 13.82
N PHE A 50 14.09 0.29 12.56
CA PHE A 50 15.48 0.22 12.10
C PHE A 50 16.35 1.34 12.69
N GLU A 51 15.81 2.56 12.82
CA GLU A 51 16.48 3.67 13.51
C GLU A 51 16.77 3.32 14.98
N LEU A 52 15.77 2.84 15.73
CA LEU A 52 15.93 2.42 17.12
C LEU A 52 16.92 1.26 17.30
N GLY A 53 17.01 0.38 16.31
CA GLY A 53 17.96 -0.74 16.30
C GLY A 53 19.39 -0.33 15.95
N GLY A 54 19.67 0.94 15.63
CA GLY A 54 20.98 1.39 15.16
C GLY A 54 21.37 0.83 13.79
N MET A 55 20.39 0.38 13.01
CA MET A 55 20.56 -0.25 11.70
C MET A 55 20.12 0.68 10.56
N GLU A 56 20.40 1.98 10.68
CA GLU A 56 19.99 2.98 9.67
C GLU A 56 20.56 2.68 8.29
N GLU A 57 21.83 2.26 8.21
CA GLU A 57 22.50 1.91 6.95
C GLU A 57 21.98 0.60 6.34
N GLU A 58 21.48 -0.33 7.17
CA GLU A 58 20.90 -1.60 6.73
C GLU A 58 19.37 -1.53 6.55
N ASN A 59 18.79 -0.34 6.72
CA ASN A 59 17.35 -0.16 6.70
C ASN A 59 16.79 -0.50 5.29
N PRO A 60 16.01 -1.59 5.14
CA PRO A 60 15.49 -2.02 3.84
C PRO A 60 14.46 -1.06 3.25
N ILE A 61 13.94 -0.12 4.05
CA ILE A 61 13.05 0.95 3.57
C ILE A 61 13.79 2.27 3.29
N GLY A 62 15.11 2.33 3.46
CA GLY A 62 15.95 3.47 3.08
C GLY A 62 15.53 4.80 3.71
N GLY A 63 15.02 4.77 4.95
CA GLY A 63 14.53 5.96 5.66
C GLY A 63 13.32 6.64 5.01
N SER A 64 12.51 5.91 4.25
CA SER A 64 11.27 6.41 3.68
C SER A 64 10.23 6.70 4.75
N LYS A 65 9.51 7.83 4.61
CA LYS A 65 8.52 8.30 5.60
C LYS A 65 7.09 7.90 5.27
N ASN A 66 6.85 7.45 4.03
CA ASN A 66 5.57 7.01 3.51
C ASN A 66 5.80 5.97 2.40
N TYR A 67 4.73 5.27 2.01
CA TYR A 67 4.83 4.16 1.08
C TYR A 67 5.26 4.58 -0.33
N LEU A 68 4.89 5.80 -0.76
CA LEU A 68 5.31 6.33 -2.05
C LEU A 68 6.83 6.56 -2.11
N GLU A 69 7.42 7.14 -1.07
CA GLU A 69 8.88 7.28 -0.96
C GLU A 69 9.59 5.92 -0.98
N LEU A 70 9.00 4.91 -0.33
CA LEU A 70 9.52 3.54 -0.36
C LEU A 70 9.53 2.98 -1.80
N ILE A 71 8.44 3.15 -2.55
CA ILE A 71 8.39 2.72 -3.95
C ILE A 71 9.47 3.44 -4.77
N GLU A 72 9.63 4.76 -4.61
CA GLU A 72 10.61 5.51 -5.38
C GLU A 72 12.05 5.09 -5.09
N LYS A 73 12.40 4.89 -3.82
CA LYS A 73 13.75 4.49 -3.41
C LYS A 73 14.06 3.01 -3.68
N SER A 74 13.05 2.18 -3.90
CA SER A 74 13.25 0.76 -4.19
C SER A 74 13.99 0.52 -5.52
N GLU A 75 14.74 -0.57 -5.60
CA GLU A 75 15.40 -1.05 -6.83
C GLU A 75 14.45 -1.87 -7.72
N MET A 76 13.18 -1.47 -7.83
CA MET A 76 12.20 -2.13 -8.69
C MET A 76 12.21 -1.59 -10.13
N PRO A 77 11.89 -2.43 -11.13
CA PRO A 77 11.65 -1.97 -12.50
C PRO A 77 10.58 -0.86 -12.56
N PRO A 78 10.68 0.10 -13.50
CA PRO A 78 9.73 1.21 -13.61
C PRO A 78 8.26 0.78 -13.73
N GLU A 79 7.97 -0.28 -14.49
CA GLU A 79 6.61 -0.83 -14.65
C GLU A 79 6.04 -1.31 -13.31
N GLN A 80 6.84 -1.97 -12.48
CA GLN A 80 6.41 -2.44 -11.15
C GLN A 80 6.16 -1.26 -10.20
N LYS A 81 7.02 -0.23 -10.24
CA LYS A 81 6.79 1.00 -9.46
C LYS A 81 5.48 1.69 -9.86
N GLU A 82 5.18 1.72 -11.15
CA GLU A 82 3.92 2.29 -11.66
C GLU A 82 2.71 1.51 -11.16
N GLN A 83 2.73 0.18 -11.25
CA GLN A 83 1.68 -0.68 -10.71
C GLN A 83 1.44 -0.46 -9.21
N LEU A 84 2.50 -0.35 -8.42
CA LEU A 84 2.40 -0.09 -6.98
C LEU A 84 1.85 1.31 -6.68
N ARG A 85 2.21 2.33 -7.47
CA ARG A 85 1.63 3.68 -7.36
C ARG A 85 0.14 3.68 -7.69
N GLU A 86 -0.27 2.96 -8.72
CA GLU A 86 -1.69 2.83 -9.07
C GLU A 86 -2.48 2.12 -7.96
N MET A 87 -1.95 1.01 -7.43
CA MET A 87 -2.56 0.28 -6.31
C MET A 87 -2.66 1.15 -5.06
N TYR A 88 -1.59 1.88 -4.71
CA TYR A 88 -1.59 2.84 -3.61
C TYR A 88 -2.69 3.90 -3.79
N LYS A 89 -2.86 4.44 -5.00
CA LYS A 89 -3.88 5.46 -5.28
C LYS A 89 -5.30 4.90 -5.17
N VAL A 90 -5.55 3.67 -5.63
CA VAL A 90 -6.86 3.00 -5.42
C VAL A 90 -7.14 2.84 -3.93
N TYR A 91 -6.16 2.36 -3.16
CA TYR A 91 -6.29 2.23 -1.71
C TYR A 91 -6.54 3.59 -1.04
N ASP A 92 -5.75 4.62 -1.36
CA ASP A 92 -5.91 5.96 -0.78
C ASP A 92 -7.29 6.58 -1.05
N LEU A 93 -7.84 6.32 -2.23
CA LEU A 93 -9.19 6.76 -2.60
C LEU A 93 -10.29 5.97 -1.87
N SER A 94 -10.06 4.71 -1.52
CA SER A 94 -11.06 3.90 -0.81
C SER A 94 -11.21 4.29 0.66
N LEU A 95 -10.17 4.91 1.25
CA LEU A 95 -10.18 5.44 2.61
C LEU A 95 -11.01 6.72 2.77
N ASP A 96 -11.39 7.38 1.66
CA ASP A 96 -12.22 8.58 1.68
C ASP A 96 -13.63 8.26 1.14
N PRO A 97 -14.66 8.20 1.99
CA PRO A 97 -16.02 7.87 1.56
C PRO A 97 -16.60 8.88 0.56
N LYS A 98 -16.03 10.08 0.45
CA LYS A 98 -16.44 11.13 -0.49
C LYS A 98 -15.82 10.96 -1.88
N LYS A 99 -14.86 10.06 -2.04
CA LYS A 99 -14.13 9.83 -3.29
C LYS A 99 -14.54 8.55 -4.02
N LYS A 100 -15.71 8.00 -3.71
CA LYS A 100 -16.25 6.78 -4.35
C LYS A 100 -16.29 6.86 -5.88
N ASP A 101 -16.63 8.01 -6.45
CA ASP A 101 -16.66 8.18 -7.90
C ASP A 101 -15.26 8.14 -8.52
N SER A 102 -14.28 8.77 -7.85
CA SER A 102 -12.87 8.70 -8.27
C SER A 102 -12.31 7.29 -8.13
N LEU A 103 -12.67 6.58 -7.07
CA LEU A 103 -12.29 5.18 -6.87
C LEU A 103 -12.86 4.31 -7.98
N LYS A 104 -14.16 4.44 -8.28
CA LYS A 104 -14.84 3.69 -9.34
C LYS A 104 -14.15 3.91 -10.70
N LEU A 105 -13.90 5.17 -11.06
CA LEU A 105 -13.22 5.50 -12.30
C LEU A 105 -11.84 4.83 -12.41
N MET A 106 -11.09 4.79 -11.30
CA MET A 106 -9.76 4.19 -11.29
C MET A 106 -9.81 2.66 -11.40
N VAL A 107 -10.73 2.01 -10.67
CA VAL A 107 -10.96 0.56 -10.78
C VAL A 107 -11.41 0.17 -12.19
N ASP A 108 -12.34 0.94 -12.77
CA ASP A 108 -12.81 0.70 -14.14
C ASP A 108 -11.68 0.80 -15.16
N LYS A 109 -10.77 1.77 -14.99
CA LYS A 109 -9.56 1.91 -15.84
C LYS A 109 -8.64 0.69 -15.69
N MET A 110 -8.36 0.26 -14.46
CA MET A 110 -7.50 -0.92 -14.23
C MET A 110 -8.11 -2.20 -14.83
N LEU A 111 -9.42 -2.38 -14.71
CA LEU A 111 -10.11 -3.53 -15.30
C LEU A 111 -10.08 -3.51 -16.82
N LYS A 112 -10.32 -2.35 -17.45
CA LYS A 112 -10.22 -2.20 -18.92
C LYS A 112 -8.81 -2.51 -19.41
N ASN A 113 -7.79 -1.93 -18.77
CA ASN A 113 -6.40 -2.20 -19.11
C ASN A 113 -6.05 -3.69 -18.99
N ALA A 114 -6.54 -4.38 -17.96
CA ALA A 114 -6.32 -5.81 -17.77
C ALA A 114 -7.01 -6.67 -18.86
N ILE A 115 -8.24 -6.30 -19.25
CA ILE A 115 -8.96 -6.95 -20.34
C ILE A 115 -8.22 -6.75 -21.67
N GLU A 116 -7.79 -5.52 -21.98
CA GLU A 116 -7.05 -5.19 -23.20
C GLU A 116 -5.73 -5.96 -23.27
N LYS A 117 -4.98 -6.03 -22.16
CA LYS A 117 -3.74 -6.82 -22.08
C LYS A 117 -4.00 -8.30 -22.34
N THR A 118 -5.03 -8.87 -21.72
CA THR A 118 -5.42 -10.28 -21.93
C THR A 118 -5.81 -10.55 -23.39
N GLN A 119 -6.53 -9.63 -24.03
CA GLN A 119 -6.96 -9.78 -25.42
C GLN A 119 -5.80 -9.65 -26.42
N ASN A 120 -4.84 -8.75 -26.16
CA ASN A 120 -3.67 -8.57 -27.01
C ASN A 120 -2.68 -9.73 -26.86
N ASP A 121 -2.46 -10.21 -25.64
CA ASP A 121 -1.61 -11.38 -25.36
C ASP A 121 -2.22 -12.67 -25.95
N SER A 122 -3.55 -12.76 -26.05
CA SER A 122 -4.24 -13.91 -26.69
C SER A 122 -4.17 -13.94 -28.23
N LYS A 123 -3.66 -12.87 -28.86
CA LYS A 123 -3.54 -12.72 -30.32
C LYS A 123 -2.11 -12.85 -30.86
N GLN A 124 -1.14 -13.14 -29.99
CA GLN A 124 0.25 -13.49 -30.33
C GLN A 124 0.46 -15.00 -30.23
#